data_AF-A0A1Y6CU08-F1
#
_entry.id   AF-A0A1Y6CU08-F1
#
_cell.length_a   1.000
_cell.length_b   1.000
_cell.length_c   1.000
_cell.angle_alpha   90.00
_cell.angle_beta   90.00
_cell.angle_gamma   90.00
#
_symmetry.space_group_name_H-M   'P 1'
#
loop_
_entity.id
_entity.type
_entity.pdbx_description
1 polymer ?
#
loop_
_entity_poly.entity_id
_entity_poly.type
_entity_poly.pdbx_seq_one_letter_code
_entity_poly.pdbx_strand_id
1 'polypeptide(L)'
;MLDTHKLARKLRESGFDERHAEGLTDALRSLEIGRDHATRRDLELVRQEVRDLEFRIDARLQALRGELTLIKLLLLAVVAGIGAIAGKLYF
;
A
#
# COMPACT_ATOMS: atom_id res chain seq x y z
N MET A 1 17.87 6.84 17.05
CA MET A 1 19.34 6.79 17.18
C MET A 1 19.68 6.85 18.66
N LEU A 2 19.83 5.67 19.26
CA LEU A 2 20.26 5.50 20.64
C LEU A 2 21.57 6.23 20.92
N ASP A 3 21.58 7.09 21.94
CA ASP A 3 22.79 7.69 22.49
C ASP A 3 23.42 6.67 23.46
N THR A 4 24.15 5.71 22.90
CA THR A 4 24.78 4.60 23.63
C THR A 4 25.66 5.09 24.77
N HIS A 5 26.30 6.26 24.61
CA HIS A 5 27.17 6.83 25.64
C HIS A 5 26.39 7.33 26.86
N LYS A 6 25.20 7.92 26.65
CA LYS A 6 24.28 8.30 27.74
C LYS A 6 23.66 7.07 28.39
N LEU A 7 23.36 6.02 27.63
CA LEU A 7 22.79 4.78 28.17
C LEU A 7 23.78 4.04 29.07
N ALA A 8 25.02 3.86 28.61
CA ALA A 8 26.10 3.26 29.38
C ALA A 8 26.43 4.09 30.63
N ARG A 9 26.38 5.43 30.54
CA ARG A 9 26.54 6.30 31.72
C ARG A 9 25.42 6.09 32.73
N LYS A 10 24.17 6.03 32.29
CA LYS A 10 23.00 5.84 33.16
C LYS A 10 22.99 4.45 33.83
N LEU A 11 23.44 3.41 33.12
CA LEU A 11 23.60 2.06 33.66
C LEU A 11 24.67 2.00 34.76
N ARG A 12 25.80 2.70 34.56
CA ARG A 12 26.84 2.82 35.60
C ARG A 12 26.38 3.61 36.81
N GLU A 13 25.67 4.71 36.59
CA GLU A 13 25.02 5.48 37.66
C GLU A 13 24.00 4.63 38.45
N SER A 14 23.49 3.55 37.84
CA SER A 14 22.55 2.60 38.47
C SER A 14 23.26 1.41 39.16
N GLY A 15 24.59 1.39 39.20
CA GLY A 15 25.38 0.36 39.89
C GLY A 15 25.84 -0.82 39.03
N PHE A 16 25.67 -0.77 37.71
CA PHE A 16 26.22 -1.79 36.81
C PHE A 16 27.73 -1.56 36.59
N ASP A 17 28.51 -2.65 36.62
CA ASP A 17 29.93 -2.64 36.23
C ASP A 17 30.10 -2.25 34.75
N GLU A 18 31.22 -1.63 34.41
CA GLU A 18 31.52 -1.04 33.09
C GLU A 18 31.31 -2.08 31.96
N ARG A 19 31.77 -3.32 32.16
CA ARG A 19 31.60 -4.41 31.18
C ARG A 19 30.15 -4.80 30.95
N HIS A 20 29.33 -4.79 31.99
CA HIS A 20 27.91 -5.11 31.87
C HIS A 20 27.12 -3.95 31.25
N ALA A 21 27.48 -2.71 31.58
CA ALA A 21 26.86 -1.52 31.02
C ALA A 21 27.12 -1.41 29.50
N GLU A 22 28.36 -1.66 29.05
CA GLU A 22 28.71 -1.68 27.63
C GLU A 22 28.02 -2.83 26.89
N GLY A 23 28.09 -4.06 27.41
CA GLY A 23 27.47 -5.23 26.76
C GLY A 23 25.96 -5.10 26.59
N LEU A 24 25.26 -4.56 27.59
CA LEU A 24 23.81 -4.33 27.50
C LEU A 24 23.47 -3.21 26.50
N THR A 25 24.29 -2.16 26.46
CA THR A 25 24.12 -1.05 25.54
C THR A 25 24.34 -1.48 24.09
N ASP A 26 25.32 -2.34 23.84
CA ASP A 26 25.65 -2.84 22.50
C ASP A 26 24.60 -3.85 21.99
N ALA A 27 24.07 -4.70 22.88
CA ALA A 27 22.93 -5.56 22.57
C ALA A 27 21.68 -4.74 22.20
N LEU A 28 21.37 -3.67 22.96
CA LEU A 28 20.25 -2.77 22.67
C LEU A 28 20.43 -2.02 21.35
N ARG A 29 21.65 -1.56 21.05
CA ARG A 29 21.99 -0.92 19.77
C ARG A 29 21.75 -1.86 18.60
N SER A 30 22.20 -3.11 18.73
CA SER A 30 22.04 -4.15 17.71
C SER A 30 20.56 -4.45 17.44
N LEU A 31 19.72 -4.46 18.49
CA LEU A 31 18.27 -4.62 18.38
C LEU A 31 17.57 -3.43 17.72
N GLU A 32 17.99 -2.19 17.99
CA GLU A 32 17.42 -0.98 17.34
C GLU A 32 17.73 -0.97 15.84
N ILE A 33 18.96 -1.32 15.44
CA ILE A 33 19.35 -1.43 14.03
C ILE A 33 18.50 -2.51 13.33
N GLY A 34 18.29 -3.67 13.96
CA GLY A 34 17.42 -4.72 13.44
C GLY A 34 15.95 -4.28 13.30
N ARG A 35 15.44 -3.49 14.24
CA ARG A 35 14.06 -2.97 14.23
C ARG A 35 13.82 -1.96 13.12
N ASP A 36 14.77 -1.07 12.85
CA ASP A 36 14.68 -0.11 11.74
C ASP A 36 14.62 -0.82 10.39
N HIS A 37 15.40 -1.90 10.21
CA HIS A 37 15.35 -2.71 8.99
C HIS A 37 14.02 -3.46 8.82
N ALA A 38 13.48 -4.05 9.89
CA ALA A 38 12.17 -4.70 9.84
C ALA A 38 11.06 -3.69 9.48
N THR A 39 11.03 -2.54 10.16
CA THR A 39 10.04 -1.49 9.92
C THR A 39 10.12 -0.95 8.48
N ARG A 40 11.32 -0.78 7.93
CA ARG A 40 11.51 -0.35 6.53
C ARG A 40 11.01 -1.41 5.54
N ARG A 41 11.26 -2.68 5.81
CA ARG A 41 10.82 -3.79 4.97
C ARG A 41 9.30 -3.90 4.97
N ASP A 42 8.67 -3.77 6.13
CA ASP A 42 7.20 -3.78 6.25
C ASP A 42 6.57 -2.61 5.49
N LEU A 43 7.17 -1.41 5.59
CA LEU A 43 6.76 -0.24 4.80
C LEU A 43 6.89 -0.46 3.29
N GLU A 44 7.93 -1.16 2.85
CA GLU A 44 8.13 -1.48 1.44
C GLU A 44 7.08 -2.48 0.93
N LEU A 45 6.77 -3.51 1.72
CA LEU A 45 5.71 -4.47 1.43
C LEU A 45 4.34 -3.77 1.32
N VAL A 46 3.99 -2.93 2.29
CA VAL A 46 2.73 -2.16 2.25
C VAL A 46 2.66 -1.27 1.02
N ARG A 47 3.76 -0.60 0.63
CA ARG A 47 3.81 0.20 -0.61
C ARG A 47 3.67 -0.63 -1.88
N GLN A 48 4.12 -1.88 -1.88
CA GLN A 48 3.92 -2.79 -3.01
C GLN A 48 2.46 -3.23 -3.08
N GLU A 49 1.86 -3.63 -1.96
CA GLU A 49 0.46 -4.02 -1.89
C GLU A 49 -0.48 -2.90 -2.33
N VAL A 50 -0.23 -1.66 -1.87
CA VAL A 50 -1.03 -0.49 -2.29
C VAL A 50 -0.95 -0.29 -3.81
N ARG A 51 0.24 -0.38 -4.41
CA ARG A 51 0.41 -0.26 -5.87
C ARG A 51 -0.29 -1.37 -6.65
N ASP A 52 -0.24 -2.60 -6.14
CA ASP A 52 -0.96 -3.73 -6.77
C ASP A 52 -2.48 -3.54 -6.68
N LEU A 53 -2.97 -3.04 -5.54
CA LEU A 53 -4.38 -2.69 -5.36
C LEU A 53 -4.81 -1.58 -6.33
N GLU A 54 -4.03 -0.51 -6.46
CA GLU A 54 -4.29 0.58 -7.42
C GLU A 54 -4.37 0.03 -8.85
N PHE A 55 -3.39 -0.78 -9.25
CA PHE A 55 -3.38 -1.39 -10.58
C PHE A 55 -4.60 -2.29 -10.83
N ARG A 56 -5.00 -3.10 -9.85
CA ARG A 56 -6.20 -3.95 -9.93
C ARG A 56 -7.48 -3.13 -10.03
N ILE A 57 -7.58 -2.02 -9.31
CA ILE A 57 -8.74 -1.12 -9.38
C ILE A 57 -8.82 -0.50 -10.77
N ASP A 58 -7.71 0.03 -11.30
CA ASP A 58 -7.67 0.62 -12.63
C ASP A 58 -8.04 -0.39 -13.72
N ALA A 59 -7.50 -1.62 -13.64
CA ALA A 59 -7.85 -2.67 -14.58
C ALA A 59 -9.35 -3.01 -14.56
N ARG A 60 -9.95 -3.11 -13.36
CA ARG A 60 -11.40 -3.34 -13.23
C ARG A 60 -12.23 -2.18 -13.74
N LEU A 61 -11.82 -0.94 -13.48
CA LEU A 61 -12.50 0.25 -13.99
C LEU A 61 -12.45 0.33 -15.52
N GLN A 62 -11.31 -0.02 -16.13
CA GLN A 62 -11.18 -0.08 -17.59
C GLN A 62 -12.09 -1.15 -18.19
N ALA A 63 -12.15 -2.35 -17.59
CA ALA A 63 -13.05 -3.41 -18.02
C ALA A 63 -14.51 -2.97 -17.96
N LEU A 64 -14.94 -2.41 -16.81
CA LEU A 64 -16.29 -1.88 -16.63
C LEU A 64 -16.62 -0.76 -17.64
N ARG A 65 -15.66 0.12 -17.95
CA ARG A 65 -15.85 1.17 -18.95
C ARG A 65 -16.04 0.60 -20.35
N GLY A 66 -15.31 -0.47 -20.70
CA GLY A 66 -15.48 -1.21 -21.95
C GLY A 66 -16.87 -1.82 -22.06
N GLU A 67 -17.29 -2.57 -21.03
CA GLU A 67 -18.63 -3.18 -20.96
C GLU A 67 -19.75 -2.12 -21.06
N LEU A 68 -19.63 -1.01 -20.32
CA LEU A 68 -20.59 0.08 -20.39
C LEU A 68 -20.64 0.74 -21.76
N THR A 69 -19.50 0.84 -22.47
CA THR A 69 -19.46 1.38 -23.82
C THR A 69 -20.19 0.46 -24.79
N LEU A 70 -19.98 -0.85 -24.67
CA LEU A 70 -20.68 -1.85 -25.47
C LEU A 70 -22.19 -1.84 -25.21
N ILE A 71 -22.60 -1.78 -23.94
CA ILE A 71 -24.01 -1.66 -23.55
C ILE A 71 -24.63 -0.38 -24.14
N LYS A 72 -23.95 0.76 -24.07
CA LYS A 72 -24.43 2.01 -24.67
C LYS A 72 -24.63 1.90 -26.18
N LEU A 73 -23.72 1.24 -26.90
CA LEU A 73 -23.85 1.03 -28.34
C LEU A 73 -25.03 0.11 -28.68
N LEU A 74 -25.21 -0.97 -27.93
CA LEU A 74 -26.36 -1.87 -28.11
C LEU A 74 -27.69 -1.15 -27.85
N LEU A 75 -27.77 -0.35 -26.78
CA LEU A 75 -28.96 0.44 -26.49
C LEU A 75 -29.25 1.45 -27.60
N LEU A 76 -28.24 2.14 -28.13
CA LEU A 76 -28.40 3.05 -29.25
C LEU A 76 -28.95 2.31 -30.50
N ALA A 77 -28.42 1.13 -30.80
CA ALA A 77 -28.89 0.31 -31.91
C ALA A 77 -30.35 -0.13 -31.73
N VAL A 78 -30.73 -0.52 -30.51
CA VAL A 78 -32.13 -0.88 -30.19
C VAL A 78 -33.05 0.31 -30.38
N VAL A 79 -32.70 1.48 -29.85
CA VAL A 79 -33.49 2.71 -29.99
C VAL A 79 -33.63 3.11 -31.46
N ALA A 80 -32.54 3.05 -32.24
CA ALA A 80 -32.56 3.32 -33.66
C ALA A 80 -33.46 2.33 -34.43
N GLY A 81 -33.39 1.04 -34.09
CA GLY A 81 -34.24 0.00 -34.67
C GLY A 81 -35.72 0.24 -34.40
N ILE A 82 -36.08 0.56 -33.16
CA ILE A 82 -37.46 0.92 -32.80
C ILE A 82 -37.92 2.15 -33.57
N GLY A 83 -37.09 3.19 -33.64
CA GLY A 83 -37.38 4.41 -34.39
C GLY A 83 -37.62 4.16 -35.88
N ALA A 84 -36.83 3.29 -36.51
CA ALA A 84 -37.00 2.92 -37.91
C ALA A 84 -38.32 2.16 -38.17
N ILE A 85 -38.70 1.25 -37.27
CA ILE A 85 -39.97 0.52 -37.35
C ILE A 85 -41.15 1.48 -37.19
N ALA A 86 -41.09 2.36 -36.19
CA ALA A 86 -42.12 3.37 -35.97
C ALA A 86 -42.25 4.30 -37.19
N GLY A 87 -41.14 4.80 -37.72
CA GLY A 87 -41.14 5.67 -38.91
C GLY A 87 -41.85 5.03 -40.11
N LYS A 88 -41.61 3.74 -40.37
CA LYS A 88 -42.28 2.98 -41.43
C LYS A 88 -43.79 2.75 -41.19
N LEU A 89 -44.25 2.84 -39.94
CA LEU A 89 -45.66 2.64 -39.60
C LEU A 89 -46.50 3.92 -39.79
N TYR A 90 -45.87 5.10 -39.66
CA TYR A 90 -46.54 6.40 -39.69
C TYR A 90 -46.37 7.16 -41.01
N PHE A 91 -45.46 6.73 -41.89
CA PHE A 91 -45.18 7.31 -43.21
C PHE A 91 -45.14 6.21 -44.27
#